data_AF-A0A3D9GU40-F1
#
_entry.id   AF-A0A3D9GU40-F1
#
_cell.length_a   1.000
_cell.length_b   1.000
_cell.length_c   1.000
_cell.angle_alpha   90.00
_cell.angle_beta   90.00
_cell.angle_gamma   90.00
#
_symmetry.space_group_name_H-M   'P 1'
#
loop_
_entity.id
_entity.type
_entity.pdbx_description
1 polymer ?
#
loop_
_entity_poly.entity_id
_entity_poly.type
_entity_poly.pdbx_seq_one_letter_code
_entity_poly.pdbx_strand_id
1 'polypeptide(L)'
;MTITKWTTKLFSVLMIVTLLNQLIFSYIYLSDQLYKFSYPWGDVYWIGTGLIGMIIGVIGVISLGSRMLFSIISILEILWGFVLLALLFLALGITSM
;
A
#
# COMPACT_ATOMS: atom_id res chain seq x y z
N MET A 1 -4.46 -26.26 -5.83
CA MET A 1 -4.00 -25.89 -4.47
C MET A 1 -5.24 -25.46 -3.68
N THR A 2 -5.71 -26.25 -2.72
CA THR A 2 -6.94 -25.96 -1.97
C THR A 2 -6.62 -24.97 -0.84
N ILE A 3 -7.07 -23.73 -1.00
CA ILE A 3 -6.94 -22.68 0.03
C ILE A 3 -7.84 -23.07 1.21
N THR A 4 -7.26 -23.24 2.39
CA THR A 4 -8.01 -23.54 3.63
C THR A 4 -8.74 -22.29 4.13
N LYS A 5 -9.84 -22.48 4.89
CA LYS A 5 -10.58 -21.36 5.51
C LYS A 5 -9.67 -20.47 6.40
N TRP A 6 -8.66 -21.06 7.03
CA TRP A 6 -7.67 -20.33 7.85
C TRP A 6 -6.76 -19.43 7.01
N THR A 7 -6.24 -19.93 5.90
CA THR A 7 -5.44 -19.14 4.96
C THR A 7 -6.24 -17.97 4.40
N THR A 8 -7.51 -18.15 4.05
CA THR A 8 -8.38 -17.05 3.60
C THR A 8 -8.54 -15.97 4.68
N LYS A 9 -8.75 -16.37 5.94
CA LYS A 9 -8.94 -15.42 7.05
C LYS A 9 -7.66 -14.62 7.34
N LEU A 10 -6.51 -15.29 7.36
CA LEU A 10 -5.20 -14.64 7.51
C LEU A 10 -4.95 -13.64 6.38
N PHE A 11 -5.26 -14.02 5.14
CA PHE A 11 -5.07 -13.15 3.97
C PHE A 11 -5.97 -11.91 4.03
N SER A 12 -7.23 -12.07 4.42
CA SER A 12 -8.15 -10.96 4.64
C SER A 12 -7.66 -9.98 5.71
N VAL A 13 -7.08 -10.47 6.81
CA VAL A 13 -6.51 -9.61 7.85
C VAL A 13 -5.28 -8.88 7.34
N LEU A 14 -4.41 -9.59 6.62
CA LEU A 14 -3.21 -9.01 6.00
C LEU A 14 -3.56 -7.83 5.10
N MET A 15 -4.51 -7.99 4.15
CA MET A 15 -4.98 -6.92 3.28
C MET A 15 -5.48 -5.68 4.03
N ILE A 16 -6.23 -5.87 5.13
CA ILE A 16 -6.73 -4.73 5.91
C ILE A 16 -5.56 -4.01 6.59
N VAL A 17 -4.63 -4.76 7.17
CA VAL A 17 -3.44 -4.21 7.84
C VAL A 17 -2.56 -3.45 6.84
N THR A 18 -2.37 -3.97 5.63
CA THR A 18 -1.53 -3.34 4.62
C THR A 18 -2.15 -2.09 4.01
N LEU A 19 -3.47 -2.08 3.78
CA LEU A 19 -4.19 -0.86 3.40
C LEU A 19 -4.07 0.23 4.48
N LEU A 20 -4.28 -0.13 5.75
CA LEU A 20 -4.12 0.82 6.86
C LEU A 20 -2.68 1.34 6.94
N ASN A 21 -1.70 0.46 6.76
CA ASN A 21 -0.29 0.84 6.76
C ASN A 21 0.02 1.84 5.64
N GLN A 22 -0.48 1.58 4.42
CA GLN A 22 -0.38 2.49 3.28
C GLN A 22 -0.95 3.88 3.61
N LEU A 23 -2.13 3.95 4.24
CA LEU A 23 -2.75 5.22 4.63
C LEU A 23 -1.93 5.97 5.71
N ILE A 24 -1.45 5.26 6.73
CA ILE A 24 -0.63 5.86 7.80
C ILE A 24 0.65 6.45 7.23
N PHE A 25 1.38 5.70 6.40
CA PHE A 25 2.62 6.20 5.80
C PHE A 25 2.38 7.31 4.79
N SER A 26 1.24 7.30 4.07
CA SER A 26 0.83 8.42 3.22
C SER A 26 0.64 9.69 4.03
N TYR A 27 -0.03 9.59 5.18
CA TYR A 27 -0.27 10.72 6.08
C TYR A 27 1.03 11.24 6.69
N ILE A 28 1.92 10.34 7.13
CA ILE A 28 3.25 10.71 7.64
C ILE A 28 4.05 11.43 6.55
N TYR A 29 4.12 10.87 5.33
CA TYR A 29 4.85 11.47 4.23
C TYR A 29 4.33 12.88 3.87
N LEU A 30 3.01 13.05 3.75
CA LEU A 30 2.41 14.37 3.52
C LEU A 30 2.72 15.34 4.66
N SER A 31 2.69 14.87 5.90
CA SER A 31 3.04 15.69 7.06
C SER A 31 4.53 16.07 7.06
N ASP A 32 5.42 15.16 6.69
CA ASP A 32 6.87 15.39 6.61
C ASP A 32 7.19 16.45 5.55
N GLN A 33 6.57 16.34 4.37
CA GLN A 33 6.72 17.30 3.28
C GLN A 33 6.10 18.67 3.60
N LEU A 34 4.96 18.73 4.30
CA LEU A 34 4.28 19.98 4.66
C LEU A 34 4.95 20.71 5.84
N TYR A 35 5.44 19.97 6.84
CA TYR A 35 5.95 20.52 8.09
C TYR A 35 7.49 20.49 8.21
N LYS A 36 8.19 19.99 7.18
CA LYS A 36 9.65 19.77 7.20
C LYS A 36 10.12 18.95 8.39
N PHE A 37 9.30 18.00 8.86
CA PHE A 37 9.84 16.97 9.72
C PHE A 37 10.91 16.23 8.92
N SER A 38 12.03 15.92 9.55
CA SER A 38 13.16 15.28 8.90
C SER A 38 13.20 13.85 9.41
N TYR A 39 12.32 12.98 8.90
CA TYR A 39 12.35 11.56 9.27
C TYR A 39 13.27 10.80 8.30
N PRO A 40 14.51 10.43 8.69
CA PRO A 40 15.54 9.94 7.76
C PRO A 40 15.20 8.60 7.08
N TRP A 41 14.21 7.88 7.59
CA TRP A 41 13.73 6.62 7.01
C TRP A 41 12.34 6.72 6.38
N GLY A 42 11.71 7.91 6.41
CA GLY A 42 10.35 8.12 5.94
C GLY A 42 10.16 7.69 4.48
N ASP A 43 11.09 8.08 3.62
CA ASP A 43 11.06 7.76 2.19
C ASP A 43 11.15 6.25 1.92
N VAL A 44 12.04 5.54 2.63
CA VAL A 44 12.24 4.10 2.45
C VAL A 44 11.01 3.30 2.90
N TYR A 45 10.47 3.63 4.08
CA TYR A 45 9.27 2.96 4.59
C TYR A 45 8.03 3.26 3.74
N TRP A 46 7.94 4.47 3.22
CA TRP A 46 6.86 4.88 2.33
C TRP A 46 6.85 4.09 1.01
N ILE A 47 8.00 4.00 0.33
CA ILE A 47 8.15 3.23 -0.91
C ILE A 47 7.88 1.74 -0.67
N GLY A 48 8.46 1.18 0.41
CA GLY A 48 8.26 -0.21 0.78
C GLY A 48 6.79 -0.54 1.03
N THR A 49 6.06 0.36 1.69
CA THR A 49 4.64 0.18 1.97
C THR A 49 3.78 0.25 0.70
N GLY A 50 4.13 1.12 -0.25
CA GLY A 50 3.51 1.17 -1.58
C GLY A 50 3.66 -0.16 -2.34
N LEU A 51 4.88 -0.67 -2.43
CA LEU A 51 5.19 -1.93 -3.12
C LEU A 51 4.52 -3.14 -2.47
N ILE A 52 4.59 -3.26 -1.14
CA ILE A 52 4.00 -4.38 -0.40
C ILE A 52 2.48 -4.41 -0.59
N GLY A 53 1.80 -3.26 -0.50
CA GLY A 53 0.37 -3.21 -0.70
C GLY A 53 -0.05 -3.55 -2.13
N MET A 54 0.71 -3.17 -3.16
CA MET A 54 0.43 -3.63 -4.53
C MET A 54 0.54 -5.15 -4.67
N ILE A 55 1.58 -5.76 -4.09
CA ILE A 55 1.77 -7.22 -4.16
C ILE A 55 0.62 -7.93 -3.46
N ILE A 56 0.25 -7.48 -2.25
CA ILE A 56 -0.84 -8.08 -1.48
C ILE A 56 -2.18 -7.87 -2.19
N GLY A 57 -2.42 -6.69 -2.76
CA GLY A 57 -3.62 -6.41 -3.54
C GLY A 57 -3.72 -7.30 -4.79
N VAL A 58 -2.63 -7.51 -5.54
CA VAL A 58 -2.65 -8.45 -6.69
C VAL A 58 -2.98 -9.87 -6.25
N ILE A 59 -2.37 -10.35 -5.16
CA ILE A 59 -2.68 -11.67 -4.62
C ILE A 59 -4.13 -11.72 -4.11
N GLY A 60 -4.64 -10.64 -3.52
CA GLY A 60 -6.02 -10.53 -3.04
C GLY A 60 -7.05 -10.65 -4.17
N VAL A 61 -6.81 -9.98 -5.32
CA VAL A 61 -7.66 -10.13 -6.52
C VAL A 61 -7.67 -11.58 -7.02
N ILE A 62 -6.51 -12.22 -7.09
CA ILE A 62 -6.38 -13.60 -7.62
C ILE A 62 -6.98 -14.63 -6.65
N SER A 63 -6.76 -14.48 -5.35
CA SER A 63 -7.10 -15.50 -4.34
C SER A 63 -8.49 -15.32 -3.71
N LEU A 64 -9.00 -14.10 -3.62
CA LEU A 64 -10.27 -13.75 -2.97
C LEU A 64 -11.28 -13.11 -3.92
N GLY A 65 -10.98 -13.07 -5.22
CA GLY A 65 -11.77 -12.40 -6.26
C GLY A 65 -13.26 -12.75 -6.32
N SER A 66 -13.65 -13.93 -5.81
CA SER A 66 -15.06 -14.36 -5.72
C SER A 66 -15.88 -13.58 -4.69
N ARG A 67 -15.24 -12.87 -3.76
CA ARG A 67 -15.90 -12.06 -2.74
C ARG A 67 -15.75 -10.58 -3.08
N MET A 68 -16.83 -9.99 -3.58
CA MET A 68 -16.88 -8.60 -4.10
C MET A 68 -16.18 -7.57 -3.19
N LEU A 69 -16.38 -7.65 -1.87
CA LEU A 69 -15.81 -6.71 -0.90
C LEU A 69 -14.27 -6.80 -0.82
N PHE A 70 -13.71 -8.02 -0.85
CA PHE A 70 -12.26 -8.22 -0.83
C PHE A 70 -11.62 -7.85 -2.16
N SER A 71 -12.31 -8.08 -3.27
CA SER A 71 -11.87 -7.60 -4.59
C SER A 71 -11.75 -6.08 -4.63
N ILE A 72 -12.71 -5.35 -4.07
CA ILE A 72 -12.66 -3.89 -3.96
C ILE A 72 -11.46 -3.43 -3.12
N ILE A 73 -11.26 -4.01 -1.94
CA ILE A 73 -10.12 -3.68 -1.07
C ILE A 73 -8.79 -3.95 -1.79
N SER A 74 -8.70 -5.08 -2.48
CA SER A 74 -7.50 -5.45 -3.22
C SER A 74 -7.18 -4.47 -4.36
N ILE A 75 -8.21 -4.02 -5.09
CA ILE A 75 -8.06 -2.98 -6.12
C ILE A 75 -7.62 -1.65 -5.50
N LEU A 76 -8.19 -1.28 -4.34
CA LEU A 76 -7.79 -0.06 -3.62
C LEU A 76 -6.32 -0.12 -3.20
N GLU A 77 -5.83 -1.25 -2.67
CA GLU A 77 -4.41 -1.39 -2.32
C GLU A 77 -3.47 -1.23 -3.53
N ILE A 78 -3.87 -1.77 -4.68
CA ILE A 78 -3.10 -1.63 -5.93
C ILE A 78 -3.08 -0.16 -6.37
N LEU A 79 -4.26 0.47 -6.47
CA LEU A 79 -4.37 1.87 -6.90
C LEU A 79 -3.63 2.80 -5.96
N TRP A 80 -3.76 2.60 -4.65
CA TRP A 80 -3.06 3.41 -3.66
C TRP A 80 -1.54 3.20 -3.72
N GLY A 81 -1.09 1.97 -3.92
CA GLY A 81 0.33 1.68 -4.16
C GLY A 81 0.89 2.41 -5.39
N PHE A 82 0.14 2.48 -6.49
CA PHE A 82 0.52 3.31 -7.65
C PHE A 82 0.56 4.80 -7.34
N VAL A 83 -0.39 5.34 -6.56
CA VAL A 83 -0.37 6.74 -6.13
C VAL A 83 0.90 7.05 -5.33
N LEU A 84 1.28 6.16 -4.41
CA LEU A 84 2.51 6.35 -3.62
C LEU A 84 3.77 6.33 -4.49
N LEU A 85 3.84 5.45 -5.49
CA LEU A 85 4.94 5.46 -6.45
C LEU A 85 4.94 6.71 -7.34
N ALA A 86 3.79 7.19 -7.78
CA ALA A 86 3.69 8.42 -8.58
C ALA A 86 4.16 9.65 -7.80
N LEU A 87 3.79 9.74 -6.52
CA LEU A 87 4.27 10.77 -5.62
C LEU A 87 5.80 10.73 -5.45
N LEU A 88 6.42 9.54 -5.46
CA LEU A 88 7.88 9.41 -5.41
C LEU A 88 8.52 10.04 -6.64
N PHE A 89 8.03 9.70 -7.84
CA PHE A 89 8.57 10.27 -9.08
C PHE A 89 8.38 11.79 -9.14
N LEU A 90 7.28 12.31 -8.60
CA LEU A 90 7.08 13.75 -8.44
C LEU A 90 8.11 14.37 -7.50
N ALA A 91 8.38 13.76 -6.34
CA ALA A 91 9.37 14.25 -5.38
C ALA A 91 10.81 14.22 -5.94
N LEU A 92 11.18 13.15 -6.66
CA LEU A 92 12.47 13.05 -7.34
C LEU A 92 12.62 14.05 -8.49
N GLY A 93 11.53 14.30 -9.23
CA GLY A 93 11.50 15.30 -10.30
C GLY A 93 11.69 16.73 -9.79
N ILE A 94 11.15 17.06 -8.61
CA ILE A 94 11.32 18.38 -8.00
C ILE A 94 12.73 18.57 -7.44
N THR A 95 13.32 17.54 -6.82
CA THR A 95 14.66 17.62 -6.20
C THR A 95 15.82 17.56 -7.20
N SER A 96 15.54 17.22 -8.48
CA SER A 96 16.53 17.19 -9.57
C SER A 96 16.57 18.45 -10.43
N MET A 97 15.69 19.43 -10.17
CA MET A 97 15.71 20.78 -10.74
C MET A 97 16.42 21.76 -9.80
#